data_AF-A0A4Q2ZUG0-F1
#
_entry.id   AF-A0A4Q2ZUG0-F1
#
_cell.length_a   1.000
_cell.length_b   1.000
_cell.length_c   1.000
_cell.angle_alpha   90.00
_cell.angle_beta   90.00
_cell.angle_gamma   90.00
#
_symmetry.space_group_name_H-M   'P 1'
#
loop_
_entity.id
_entity.type
_entity.pdbx_description
1 polymer ?
#
loop_
_entity_poly.entity_id
_entity_poly.type
_entity_poly.pdbx_seq_one_letter_code
_entity_poly.pdbx_strand_id
1 'polypeptide(L)'
;MAAEFEAAEEDGRPLRFALGCLIGAWRMMPAHAEGRLVLAGYALSLGVFIPVAAMLALATASGFPFFAASEGVGGYLWGSGAHVLLLNDGNLVAAPSLTLLMMAMAALHLPLAWWMLDGDWDRVAATNRFGAATVATLAIVTSLSALDPSRLLLPIAVLAAEIGMLRALTRWHQRLRRDDASYAFDITS
;
A
#
# COMPACT_ATOMS: atom_id res chain seq x y z
N MET A 1 -25.72 -3.11 25.14
CA MET A 1 -25.72 -3.72 23.80
C MET A 1 -26.36 -5.10 23.73
N ALA A 2 -25.94 -6.14 24.48
CA ALA A 2 -26.56 -7.48 24.35
C ALA A 2 -28.08 -7.46 24.60
N ALA A 3 -28.53 -6.83 25.69
CA ALA A 3 -29.96 -6.68 26.00
C ALA A 3 -30.75 -5.83 24.98
N GLU A 4 -30.10 -4.86 24.31
CA GLU A 4 -30.74 -4.03 23.28
C GLU A 4 -30.86 -4.77 21.94
N PHE A 5 -29.91 -5.68 21.66
CA PHE A 5 -29.96 -6.56 20.50
C PHE A 5 -31.05 -7.63 20.66
N GLU A 6 -31.15 -8.24 21.83
CA GLU A 6 -32.16 -9.26 22.15
C GLU A 6 -33.59 -8.68 22.02
N ALA A 7 -33.83 -7.47 22.51
CA ALA A 7 -35.09 -6.75 22.29
C ALA A 7 -35.36 -6.45 20.80
N ALA A 8 -34.33 -6.12 20.01
CA ALA A 8 -34.48 -5.90 18.57
C ALA A 8 -34.73 -7.19 17.77
N GLU A 9 -34.27 -8.33 18.28
CA GLU A 9 -34.55 -9.66 17.75
C GLU A 9 -36.00 -10.07 18.01
N GLU A 10 -36.49 -9.84 19.24
CA GLU A 10 -37.91 -10.03 19.61
C GLU A 10 -38.86 -9.18 18.75
N ASP A 11 -38.46 -7.95 18.41
CA ASP A 11 -39.21 -7.04 17.53
C ASP A 11 -39.08 -7.38 16.02
N GLY A 12 -38.35 -8.44 15.66
CA GLY A 12 -38.13 -8.86 14.27
C GLY A 12 -37.29 -7.87 13.44
N ARG A 13 -36.47 -7.05 14.08
CA ARG A 13 -35.65 -5.98 13.44
C ARG A 13 -34.14 -6.06 13.77
N PRO A 14 -33.50 -7.24 13.86
CA PRO A 14 -32.10 -7.35 14.28
C PRO A 14 -31.13 -6.64 13.31
N LEU A 15 -31.41 -6.69 12.00
CA LEU A 15 -30.58 -6.03 10.97
C LEU A 15 -30.60 -4.51 11.08
N ARG A 16 -31.76 -3.92 11.40
CA ARG A 16 -31.89 -2.47 11.53
C ARG A 16 -31.15 -1.96 12.77
N PHE A 17 -31.18 -2.73 13.86
CA PHE A 17 -30.38 -2.43 15.05
C PHE A 17 -28.88 -2.51 14.74
N ALA A 18 -28.42 -3.61 14.13
CA ALA A 18 -27.02 -3.77 13.75
C ALA A 18 -26.52 -2.65 12.83
N LEU A 19 -27.33 -2.23 11.85
CA LEU A 19 -27.02 -1.12 10.96
C LEU A 19 -26.97 0.23 11.70
N GLY A 20 -27.87 0.44 12.67
CA GLY A 20 -27.85 1.60 13.56
C GLY A 20 -26.56 1.66 14.40
N CYS A 21 -26.16 0.55 15.00
CA CYS A 21 -24.89 0.44 15.74
C CYS A 21 -23.69 0.69 14.83
N LEU A 22 -23.67 0.11 13.62
CA LEU A 22 -22.59 0.31 12.65
C LEU A 22 -22.47 1.78 12.22
N ILE A 23 -23.59 2.42 11.87
CA ILE A 23 -23.61 3.84 11.50
C ILE A 23 -23.18 4.71 12.69
N GLY A 24 -23.65 4.40 13.89
CA GLY A 24 -23.24 5.09 15.12
C GLY A 24 -21.73 5.00 15.34
N ALA A 25 -21.17 3.79 15.32
CA ALA A 25 -19.74 3.55 15.44
C ALA A 25 -18.95 4.26 14.34
N TRP A 26 -19.41 4.20 13.09
CA TRP A 26 -18.76 4.87 11.96
C TRP A 26 -18.71 6.38 12.12
N ARG A 27 -19.78 7.01 12.63
CA ARG A 27 -19.80 8.45 12.89
C ARG A 27 -18.88 8.87 14.04
N MET A 28 -18.59 7.96 14.97
CA MET A 28 -17.68 8.22 16.10
C MET A 28 -16.20 8.00 15.75
N MET A 29 -15.87 7.17 14.75
CA MET A 29 -14.48 6.91 14.35
C MET A 29 -13.65 8.18 14.07
N PRO A 30 -14.15 9.22 13.37
CA PRO A 30 -13.36 10.43 13.12
C PRO A 30 -13.04 11.23 14.40
N ALA A 31 -13.90 11.14 15.43
CA ALA A 31 -13.72 11.87 16.68
C ALA A 31 -12.59 11.27 17.53
N HIS A 32 -12.40 9.95 17.48
CA HIS A 32 -11.37 9.25 18.25
C HIS A 32 -10.06 9.11 17.47
N ALA A 33 -8.92 9.26 18.17
CA ALA A 33 -7.61 9.21 17.53
C ALA A 33 -7.29 7.84 16.90
N GLU A 34 -7.65 6.76 17.59
CA GLU A 34 -7.56 5.39 17.07
C GLU A 34 -8.46 5.18 15.85
N GLY A 35 -9.70 5.69 15.89
CA GLY A 35 -10.62 5.60 14.77
C GLY A 35 -10.10 6.33 13.52
N ARG A 36 -9.46 7.49 13.68
CA ARG A 36 -8.78 8.17 12.57
C ARG A 36 -7.60 7.39 12.01
N LEU A 37 -6.82 6.71 12.88
CA LEU A 37 -5.72 5.86 12.43
C LEU A 37 -6.24 4.68 11.59
N VAL A 38 -7.31 4.02 12.04
CA VAL A 38 -7.97 2.93 11.30
C VAL A 38 -8.49 3.43 9.95
N LEU A 39 -9.21 4.56 9.92
CA LEU A 39 -9.70 5.16 8.67
C LEU A 39 -8.55 5.52 7.72
N ALA A 40 -7.44 6.06 8.23
CA ALA A 40 -6.25 6.35 7.44
C ALA A 40 -5.60 5.07 6.88
N GLY A 41 -5.58 3.98 7.66
CA GLY A 41 -5.14 2.66 7.20
C GLY A 41 -6.01 2.14 6.04
N TYR A 42 -7.33 2.18 6.17
CA TYR A 42 -8.23 1.82 5.06
C TYR A 42 -8.05 2.71 3.83
N ALA A 43 -7.94 4.03 4.03
CA ALA A 43 -7.71 4.96 2.93
C ALA A 43 -6.38 4.68 2.20
N LEU A 44 -5.32 4.36 2.94
CA LEU A 44 -4.02 4.02 2.36
C LEU A 44 -4.06 2.66 1.64
N SER A 45 -4.68 1.64 2.24
CA SER A 45 -4.83 0.32 1.62
C SER A 45 -5.61 0.37 0.31
N LEU A 46 -6.79 0.99 0.33
CA LEU A 46 -7.69 1.03 -0.82
C LEU A 46 -7.25 2.07 -1.86
N GLY A 47 -6.73 3.21 -1.42
CA GLY A 47 -6.37 4.33 -2.28
C GLY A 47 -4.97 4.24 -2.86
N VAL A 48 -4.05 3.51 -2.23
CA VAL A 48 -2.65 3.43 -2.63
C VAL A 48 -2.19 2.00 -2.84
N PHE A 49 -2.21 1.16 -1.81
CA PHE A 49 -1.57 -0.17 -1.90
C PHE A 49 -2.20 -1.06 -2.96
N ILE A 50 -3.53 -1.17 -3.01
CA ILE A 50 -4.21 -2.00 -4.01
C ILE A 50 -4.02 -1.45 -5.43
N PRO A 51 -4.25 -0.15 -5.71
CA PRO A 51 -3.99 0.42 -7.04
C PRO A 51 -2.54 0.28 -7.49
N VAL A 52 -1.57 0.51 -6.61
CA VAL A 52 -0.14 0.37 -6.95
C VAL A 52 0.21 -1.09 -7.22
N ALA A 53 -0.30 -2.03 -6.43
CA ALA A 53 -0.11 -3.46 -6.67
C ALA A 53 -0.64 -3.89 -8.04
N ALA A 54 -1.87 -3.47 -8.37
CA ALA A 54 -2.50 -3.76 -9.66
C ALA A 54 -1.72 -3.13 -10.81
N MET A 55 -1.30 -1.87 -10.66
CA MET A 55 -0.48 -1.16 -11.64
C MET A 55 0.85 -1.88 -11.88
N LEU A 56 1.58 -2.25 -10.83
CA LEU A 56 2.86 -2.97 -10.94
C LEU A 56 2.68 -4.35 -11.58
N ALA A 57 1.65 -5.09 -11.19
CA ALA A 57 1.36 -6.41 -11.74
C ALA A 57 1.04 -6.33 -13.24
N LEU A 58 0.14 -5.41 -13.64
CA LEU A 58 -0.21 -5.18 -15.03
C LEU A 58 0.98 -4.70 -15.84
N ALA A 59 1.72 -3.70 -15.34
CA ALA A 59 2.89 -3.16 -16.02
C ALA A 59 3.95 -4.24 -16.27
N THR A 60 4.22 -5.08 -15.28
CA THR A 60 5.17 -6.19 -15.43
C THR A 60 4.68 -7.23 -16.43
N ALA A 61 3.38 -7.58 -16.38
CA ALA A 61 2.78 -8.53 -17.31
C ALA A 61 2.78 -8.02 -18.76
N SER A 62 2.66 -6.70 -18.96
CA SER A 62 2.76 -6.06 -20.28
C SER A 62 4.21 -5.79 -20.71
N GLY A 63 5.21 -6.15 -19.90
CA GLY A 63 6.64 -6.08 -20.24
C GLY A 63 7.34 -4.76 -19.89
N PHE A 64 6.74 -3.89 -19.08
CA PHE A 64 7.44 -2.77 -18.44
C PHE A 64 8.46 -3.31 -17.40
N PRO A 65 9.65 -2.69 -17.24
CA PRO A 65 10.14 -1.47 -17.87
C PRO A 65 10.92 -1.74 -19.18
N PHE A 66 10.80 -2.93 -19.77
CA PHE A 66 11.62 -3.33 -20.91
C PHE A 66 11.07 -2.84 -22.23
N PHE A 67 9.77 -2.64 -22.33
CA PHE A 67 9.14 -2.06 -23.52
C PHE A 67 8.70 -0.64 -23.24
N ALA A 68 8.93 0.24 -24.22
CA ALA A 68 8.26 1.53 -24.30
C ALA A 68 7.41 1.59 -25.54
N ALA A 69 6.23 2.21 -25.42
CA ALA A 69 5.54 2.69 -26.59
C ALA A 69 6.27 3.94 -27.11
N SER A 70 6.45 4.01 -28.43
CA SER A 70 6.98 5.19 -29.13
C SER A 70 6.23 6.49 -28.80
N GLU A 71 4.96 6.40 -28.38
CA GLU A 71 4.11 7.50 -27.95
C GLU A 71 4.15 7.75 -26.42
N GLY A 72 5.09 7.12 -25.70
CA GLY A 72 5.27 7.27 -24.25
C GLY A 72 4.27 6.45 -23.42
N VAL A 73 4.12 6.80 -22.14
CA VAL A 73 3.28 6.05 -21.18
C VAL A 73 1.80 6.00 -21.62
N GLY A 74 1.29 7.08 -22.23
CA GLY A 74 -0.07 7.13 -22.76
C GLY A 74 -0.31 6.11 -23.88
N GLY A 75 0.65 5.97 -24.80
CA GLY A 75 0.54 4.95 -25.85
C GLY A 75 0.68 3.53 -25.32
N TYR A 76 1.50 3.34 -24.29
CA TYR A 76 1.61 2.03 -23.63
C TYR A 76 0.30 1.61 -22.94
N LEU A 77 -0.37 2.55 -22.25
CA LEU A 77 -1.65 2.29 -21.59
C LEU A 77 -2.81 2.06 -22.59
N TRP A 78 -2.76 2.69 -23.76
CA TRP A 78 -3.80 2.56 -24.79
C TRP A 78 -3.46 1.60 -25.92
N GLY A 79 -2.33 0.90 -25.82
CA GLY A 79 -1.86 -0.01 -26.86
C GLY A 79 -1.58 0.66 -28.20
N SER A 80 -1.28 1.97 -28.20
CA SER A 80 -0.91 2.75 -29.38
C SER A 80 0.60 2.93 -29.49
N GLY A 81 1.07 3.09 -30.73
CA GLY A 81 2.50 3.21 -31.04
C GLY A 81 3.26 1.88 -31.09
N ALA A 82 4.42 1.90 -31.76
CA ALA A 82 5.33 0.76 -31.80
C ALA A 82 5.93 0.48 -30.41
N HIS A 83 5.95 -0.78 -30.01
CA HIS A 83 6.63 -1.24 -28.80
C HIS A 83 8.10 -1.48 -29.12
N VAL A 84 8.97 -0.68 -28.50
CA VAL A 84 10.42 -0.77 -28.69
C VAL A 84 11.03 -1.40 -27.45
N LEU A 85 11.79 -2.48 -27.64
CA LEU A 85 12.59 -3.09 -26.59
C LEU A 85 13.72 -2.13 -26.22
N LEU A 86 13.78 -1.75 -24.94
CA LEU A 86 14.79 -0.86 -24.37
C LEU A 86 16.06 -1.60 -23.94
N LEU A 87 16.00 -2.94 -23.89
CA LEU A 87 17.15 -3.79 -23.65
C LEU A 87 17.88 -4.06 -24.98
N ASN A 88 19.21 -4.10 -24.90
CA ASN A 88 20.11 -4.59 -25.94
C ASN A 88 20.73 -5.92 -25.50
N ASP A 89 21.48 -6.58 -26.41
CA ASP A 89 22.08 -7.89 -26.12
C ASP A 89 22.98 -7.91 -24.87
N GLY A 90 23.60 -6.78 -24.53
CA GLY A 90 24.49 -6.64 -23.37
C GLY A 90 23.77 -6.51 -22.02
N ASN A 91 22.52 -6.04 -21.98
CA ASN A 91 21.75 -5.87 -20.74
C ASN A 91 20.51 -6.78 -20.68
N LEU A 92 20.25 -7.60 -21.71
CA LEU A 92 19.12 -8.53 -21.78
C LEU A 92 19.05 -9.47 -20.56
N VAL A 93 20.22 -9.87 -20.02
CA VAL A 93 20.33 -10.73 -18.83
C VAL A 93 19.75 -10.10 -17.56
N ALA A 94 19.58 -8.78 -17.52
CA ALA A 94 18.95 -8.07 -16.40
C ALA A 94 17.42 -8.16 -16.41
N ALA A 95 16.81 -8.58 -17.53
CA ALA A 95 15.35 -8.70 -17.63
C ALA A 95 14.74 -9.60 -16.54
N PRO A 96 15.17 -10.87 -16.34
CA PRO A 96 14.56 -11.73 -15.34
C PRO A 96 14.68 -11.18 -13.92
N SER A 97 15.81 -10.57 -13.54
CA SER A 97 16.00 -10.01 -12.20
C SER A 97 15.11 -8.78 -11.97
N LEU A 98 15.00 -7.88 -12.95
CA LEU A 98 14.10 -6.73 -12.90
C LEU A 98 12.62 -7.15 -12.84
N THR A 99 12.21 -8.16 -13.61
CA THR A 99 10.86 -8.75 -13.54
C THR A 99 10.58 -9.32 -12.16
N LEU A 100 11.52 -10.08 -11.58
CA LEU A 100 11.37 -10.66 -10.25
C LEU A 100 11.26 -9.58 -9.17
N LEU A 101 12.05 -8.49 -9.26
CA LEU A 101 11.96 -7.37 -8.32
C LEU A 101 10.60 -6.67 -8.41
N MET A 102 10.07 -6.45 -9.62
CA MET A 102 8.74 -5.86 -9.80
C MET A 102 7.61 -6.77 -9.31
N MET A 103 7.68 -8.07 -9.60
CA MET A 103 6.71 -9.05 -9.09
C MET A 103 6.77 -9.17 -7.57
N ALA A 104 7.97 -9.17 -6.99
CA ALA A 104 8.14 -9.13 -5.54
C ALA A 104 7.50 -7.86 -4.96
N MET A 105 7.74 -6.69 -5.55
CA MET A 105 7.07 -5.45 -5.14
C MET A 105 5.55 -5.58 -5.20
N ALA A 106 4.98 -5.98 -6.35
CA ALA A 106 3.53 -6.15 -6.49
C ALA A 106 2.96 -7.10 -5.42
N ALA A 107 3.63 -8.22 -5.17
CA ALA A 107 3.22 -9.22 -4.19
C ALA A 107 3.28 -8.72 -2.73
N LEU A 108 4.16 -7.78 -2.39
CA LEU A 108 4.29 -7.26 -1.02
C LEU A 108 3.12 -6.37 -0.59
N HIS A 109 2.43 -5.71 -1.52
CA HIS A 109 1.40 -4.72 -1.19
C HIS A 109 0.17 -5.36 -0.55
N LEU A 110 -0.24 -6.56 -0.97
CA LEU A 110 -1.41 -7.25 -0.41
C LEU A 110 -1.20 -7.65 1.06
N PRO A 111 -0.11 -8.38 1.42
CA PRO A 111 0.20 -8.68 2.82
C PRO A 111 0.39 -7.41 3.66
N LEU A 112 1.01 -6.36 3.10
CA LEU A 112 1.21 -5.09 3.79
C LEU A 112 -0.12 -4.42 4.13
N ALA A 113 -1.05 -4.34 3.16
CA ALA A 113 -2.39 -3.83 3.38
C ALA A 113 -3.15 -4.65 4.43
N TRP A 114 -3.03 -5.98 4.38
CA TRP A 114 -3.64 -6.87 5.36
C TRP A 114 -3.10 -6.66 6.78
N TRP A 115 -1.77 -6.77 6.98
CA TRP A 115 -1.15 -6.62 8.30
C TRP A 115 -1.34 -5.23 8.89
N MET A 116 -1.42 -4.19 8.05
CA MET A 116 -1.73 -2.84 8.52
C MET A 116 -3.16 -2.74 9.07
N LEU A 117 -4.13 -3.39 8.43
CA LEU A 117 -5.52 -3.41 8.92
C LEU A 117 -5.70 -4.33 10.13
N ASP A 118 -4.93 -5.42 10.19
CA ASP A 118 -4.88 -6.35 11.32
C ASP A 118 -4.12 -5.77 12.53
N GLY A 119 -3.38 -4.67 12.33
CA GLY A 119 -2.61 -4.00 13.38
C GLY A 119 -1.28 -4.66 13.72
N ASP A 120 -0.78 -5.59 12.89
CA ASP A 120 0.55 -6.20 13.06
C ASP A 120 1.66 -5.25 12.55
N TRP A 121 1.96 -4.24 13.35
CA TRP A 121 2.91 -3.18 12.99
C TRP A 121 4.37 -3.65 12.90
N ASP A 122 4.71 -4.78 13.54
CA ASP A 122 6.05 -5.35 13.45
C ASP A 122 6.29 -5.96 12.07
N ARG A 123 5.32 -6.71 11.54
CA ARG A 123 5.35 -7.19 10.16
C ARG A 123 5.32 -6.04 9.16
N VAL A 124 4.45 -5.06 9.37
CA VAL A 124 4.40 -3.85 8.51
C VAL A 124 5.76 -3.16 8.45
N ALA A 125 6.44 -2.99 9.58
CA ALA A 125 7.77 -2.36 9.61
C ALA A 125 8.84 -3.21 8.91
N ALA A 126 8.84 -4.53 9.10
CA ALA A 126 9.76 -5.44 8.42
C ALA A 126 9.55 -5.42 6.89
N THR A 127 8.30 -5.53 6.43
CA THR A 127 7.92 -5.50 5.02
C THR A 127 8.23 -4.16 4.38
N ASN A 128 8.02 -3.04 5.09
CA ASN A 128 8.39 -1.71 4.59
C ASN A 128 9.92 -1.58 4.35
N ARG A 129 10.75 -2.15 5.23
CA ARG A 129 12.22 -2.16 5.03
C ARG A 129 12.61 -3.00 3.81
N PHE A 130 11.98 -4.16 3.64
CA PHE A 130 12.20 -5.01 2.48
C PHE A 130 11.74 -4.33 1.17
N GLY A 131 10.59 -3.65 1.19
CA GLY A 131 10.12 -2.82 0.08
C GLY A 131 11.10 -1.70 -0.26
N ALA A 132 11.59 -0.96 0.74
CA ALA A 132 12.59 0.08 0.53
C ALA A 132 13.90 -0.46 -0.09
N ALA A 133 14.38 -1.62 0.38
CA ALA A 133 15.55 -2.28 -0.19
C ALA A 133 15.31 -2.73 -1.63
N THR A 134 14.12 -3.24 -1.93
CA THR A 134 13.71 -3.65 -3.28
C THR A 134 13.65 -2.45 -4.23
N VAL A 135 13.07 -1.31 -3.80
CA VAL A 135 13.05 -0.05 -4.57
C VAL A 135 14.46 0.46 -4.85
N ALA A 136 15.34 0.46 -3.84
CA ALA A 136 16.73 0.86 -4.00
C ALA A 136 17.47 -0.05 -4.99
N THR A 137 17.25 -1.37 -4.89
CA THR A 137 17.84 -2.36 -5.80
C THR A 137 17.35 -2.16 -7.23
N LEU A 138 16.04 -1.95 -7.41
CA LEU A 138 15.44 -1.67 -8.71
C LEU A 138 16.07 -0.41 -9.33
N ALA A 139 16.18 0.68 -8.56
CA ALA A 139 16.79 1.92 -9.02
C ALA A 139 18.26 1.72 -9.46
N ILE A 140 19.05 0.97 -8.68
CA ILE A 140 20.46 0.68 -8.99
C ILE A 140 20.57 -0.18 -10.25
N VAL A 141 19.88 -1.32 -10.30
CA VAL A 141 19.96 -2.27 -11.42
C VAL A 141 19.48 -1.61 -12.72
N THR A 142 18.41 -0.82 -12.65
CA THR A 142 17.94 -0.11 -13.84
C THR A 142 18.93 0.97 -14.29
N SER A 143 19.52 1.72 -13.37
CA SER A 143 20.55 2.71 -13.70
C SER A 143 21.77 2.07 -14.37
N LEU A 144 22.22 0.91 -13.87
CA LEU A 144 23.33 0.14 -14.45
C LEU A 144 22.98 -0.46 -15.81
N SER A 145 21.70 -0.80 -16.04
CA SER A 145 21.23 -1.35 -17.31
C SER A 145 21.13 -0.31 -18.43
N ALA A 146 21.54 0.95 -18.19
CA ALA A 146 21.46 2.05 -19.15
C ALA A 146 20.06 2.30 -19.72
N LEU A 147 19.02 1.88 -18.99
CA LEU A 147 17.66 2.30 -19.28
C LEU A 147 17.55 3.78 -18.92
N ASP A 148 16.87 4.55 -19.78
CA ASP A 148 16.63 5.99 -19.58
C ASP A 148 16.02 6.24 -18.19
N PRO A 149 16.79 6.80 -17.23
CA PRO A 149 16.36 6.90 -15.84
C PRO A 149 15.18 7.85 -15.66
N SER A 150 14.96 8.77 -16.62
CA SER A 150 13.81 9.68 -16.62
C SER A 150 12.47 8.93 -16.62
N ARG A 151 12.43 7.74 -17.24
CA ARG A 151 11.23 6.89 -17.34
C ARG A 151 10.90 6.15 -16.04
N LEU A 152 11.89 6.02 -15.15
CA LEU A 152 11.72 5.43 -13.84
C LEU A 152 11.50 6.46 -12.73
N LEU A 153 11.71 7.75 -12.99
CA LEU A 153 11.51 8.79 -11.98
C LEU A 153 10.11 8.74 -11.38
N LEU A 154 9.07 8.60 -12.21
CA LEU A 154 7.70 8.57 -11.73
C LEU A 154 7.41 7.32 -10.87
N PRO A 155 7.68 6.07 -11.33
CA PRO A 155 7.55 4.88 -10.47
C PRO A 155 8.34 4.98 -9.16
N ILE A 156 9.60 5.43 -9.20
CA ILE A 156 10.44 5.59 -8.01
C ILE A 156 9.81 6.63 -7.06
N ALA A 157 9.33 7.76 -7.58
CA ALA A 157 8.70 8.80 -6.76
C ALA A 157 7.40 8.31 -6.11
N VAL A 158 6.57 7.55 -6.82
CA VAL A 158 5.34 6.94 -6.27
C VAL A 158 5.68 5.99 -5.13
N LEU A 159 6.64 5.09 -5.33
CA LEU A 159 7.05 4.11 -4.31
C LEU A 159 7.71 4.80 -3.10
N ALA A 160 8.51 5.85 -3.33
CA ALA A 160 9.09 6.64 -2.25
C ALA A 160 8.01 7.38 -1.44
N ALA A 161 7.00 7.94 -2.11
CA ALA A 161 5.88 8.59 -1.45
C ALA A 161 5.09 7.59 -0.60
N GLU A 162 4.84 6.39 -1.11
CA GLU A 162 4.18 5.30 -0.40
C GLU A 162 4.93 4.91 0.89
N ILE A 163 6.24 4.67 0.80
CA ILE A 163 7.10 4.41 1.97
C ILE A 163 7.02 5.56 2.98
N GLY A 164 6.99 6.80 2.50
CA GLY A 164 6.85 8.01 3.32
C GLY A 164 5.51 8.05 4.06
N MET A 165 4.40 7.78 3.37
CA MET A 165 3.06 7.72 3.96
C MET A 165 2.99 6.63 5.03
N LEU A 166 3.50 5.43 4.73
CA LEU A 166 3.52 4.33 5.69
C LEU A 166 4.37 4.67 6.92
N ARG A 167 5.54 5.28 6.73
CA ARG A 167 6.38 5.72 7.85
C ARG A 167 5.69 6.79 8.71
N ALA A 168 4.93 7.70 8.10
CA ALA A 168 4.15 8.70 8.81
C ALA A 168 3.04 8.03 9.65
N LEU A 169 2.35 7.05 9.07
CA LEU A 169 1.30 6.28 9.74
C LEU A 169 1.83 5.45 10.91
N THR A 170 2.94 4.73 10.74
CA THR A 170 3.59 3.97 11.83
C THR A 170 4.04 4.89 12.96
N ARG A 171 4.62 6.06 12.64
CA ARG A 171 4.98 7.06 13.65
C ARG A 171 3.77 7.57 14.40
N TRP A 172 2.65 7.77 13.72
CA TRP A 172 1.41 8.18 14.36
C TRP A 172 0.88 7.09 15.30
N HIS A 173 0.83 5.83 14.86
CA HIS A 173 0.47 4.70 15.72
C HIS A 173 1.34 4.62 16.99
N GLN A 174 2.66 4.75 16.84
CA GLN A 174 3.59 4.74 17.97
C GLN A 174 3.37 5.89 18.97
N ARG A 175 2.94 7.06 18.50
CA ARG A 175 2.59 8.19 19.39
C ARG A 175 1.38 7.86 20.23
N LEU A 176 0.30 7.39 19.60
CA LEU A 176 -0.93 7.01 20.32
C LEU A 176 -0.65 5.96 21.40
N ARG A 177 0.10 4.91 21.06
CA ARG A 177 0.48 3.86 22.02
C ARG A 177 1.30 4.38 23.21
N ARG A 178 2.11 5.43 23.02
CA ARG A 178 2.88 6.04 24.12
C ARG A 178 1.99 6.88 25.03
N ASP A 179 1.08 7.64 24.44
CA ASP A 179 0.15 8.48 25.19
C ASP A 179 -0.72 7.59 26.11
N ASP A 180 -1.27 6.50 25.59
CA ASP A 180 -2.06 5.55 26.38
C ASP A 180 -1.28 4.92 27.54
N ALA A 181 -0.01 4.56 27.31
CA ALA A 181 0.87 4.02 28.34
C ALA A 181 1.19 5.04 29.45
N SER A 182 1.30 6.32 29.10
CA SER A 182 1.53 7.39 30.08
C SER A 182 0.31 7.65 30.97
N TYR A 183 -0.90 7.66 30.39
CA TYR A 183 -2.14 7.76 31.16
C TYR A 183 -2.34 6.58 32.11
N ALA A 184 -2.01 5.36 31.69
CA ALA A 184 -2.11 4.18 32.54
C ALA A 184 -1.18 4.24 33.76
N PHE A 185 0.02 4.83 33.60
CA PHE A 185 0.97 4.99 34.70
C PHE A 185 0.46 5.98 35.76
N ASP A 186 -0.04 7.14 35.35
CA ASP A 186 -0.53 8.20 36.25
C ASP A 186 -1.76 7.79 37.09
N ILE A 187 -2.57 6.85 36.61
CA ILE A 187 -3.73 6.33 37.36
C ILE A 187 -3.30 5.34 38.47
N THR A 188 -2.11 4.75 38.34
CA THR A 188 -1.62 3.69 39.25
C THR A 188 -0.63 4.17 40.31
N SER A 189 -0.20 5.44 40.26
CA SER A 189 0.70 6.09 41.23
C SER A 189 -0.07 6.93 42.25
#